data_AF-A0A127P9F1-F1
#
_entry.id   AF-A0A127P9F1-F1
#
_cell.length_a   1.000
_cell.length_b   1.000
_cell.length_c   1.000
_cell.angle_alpha   90.00
_cell.angle_beta   90.00
_cell.angle_gamma   90.00
#
_symmetry.space_group_name_H-M   'P 1'
#
loop_
_entity.id
_entity.type
_entity.pdbx_description
1 polymer ?
#
loop_
_entity_poly.entity_id
_entity_poly.type
_entity_poly.pdbx_seq_one_letter_code
_entity_poly.pdbx_strand_id
1 'polypeptide(L)'
;MDNVLAAPRLTNAGILFSVTVEFQQYQCLVPATTLSDLSHSKDPKLDLLGTYRAFQTKIEGVARRLISAGIVGKPLVIGSGYFQ
;
A
#
# COMPACT_ATOMS: atom_id res chain seq x y z
N MET A 1 -4.40 -24.49 -5.87
CA MET A 1 -3.16 -23.69 -5.70
C MET A 1 -3.54 -22.51 -4.85
N ASP A 2 -3.16 -22.56 -3.58
CA ASP A 2 -3.51 -21.54 -2.60
C ASP A 2 -2.75 -20.28 -2.99
N ASN A 3 -3.48 -19.30 -3.53
CA ASN A 3 -2.91 -18.02 -3.92
C ASN A 3 -2.69 -17.22 -2.64
N VAL A 4 -1.72 -17.63 -1.83
CA VAL A 4 -1.36 -16.98 -0.57
C VAL A 4 -0.81 -15.61 -0.94
N LEU A 5 -1.62 -14.57 -0.73
CA LEU A 5 -1.17 -13.19 -0.86
C LEU A 5 0.09 -13.02 -0.01
N ALA A 6 1.18 -12.60 -0.66
CA ALA A 6 2.43 -12.35 0.03
C ALA A 6 2.17 -11.31 1.14
N ALA A 7 2.58 -11.65 2.37
CA ALA A 7 2.40 -10.77 3.51
C ALA A 7 3.04 -9.39 3.24
N PRO A 8 2.43 -8.30 3.72
CA PRO A 8 3.03 -6.96 3.62
C PRO A 8 4.43 -6.95 4.23
N ARG A 9 5.40 -6.41 3.48
CA ARG A 9 6.82 -6.40 3.88
C ARG A 9 7.41 -5.01 3.84
N LEU A 10 8.26 -4.72 4.82
CA LEU A 10 9.04 -3.48 4.87
C LEU A 10 10.15 -3.49 3.81
N THR A 11 10.36 -2.35 3.16
CA THR A 11 11.42 -2.08 2.20
C THR A 11 12.01 -0.69 2.45
N ASN A 12 13.12 -0.35 1.79
CA ASN A 12 13.73 0.98 1.90
C ASN A 12 12.80 2.12 1.43
N ALA A 13 11.82 1.83 0.57
CA ALA A 13 10.89 2.83 0.03
C ALA A 13 9.57 2.93 0.82
N GLY A 14 9.23 1.94 1.64
CA GLY A 14 7.94 1.83 2.32
C GLY A 14 7.45 0.39 2.45
N ILE A 15 6.14 0.18 2.48
CA ILE A 15 5.54 -1.16 2.61
C ILE A 15 5.10 -1.69 1.25
N LEU A 16 5.65 -2.85 0.89
CA LEU A 16 5.27 -3.59 -0.31
C LEU A 16 4.21 -4.63 0.05
N PHE A 17 3.10 -4.65 -0.67
CA PHE A 17 1.96 -5.51 -0.42
C PHE A 17 1.33 -5.97 -1.74
N SER A 18 0.33 -6.85 -1.66
CA SER A 18 -0.43 -7.32 -2.82
C SER A 18 -1.92 -7.17 -2.59
N VAL A 19 -2.65 -6.84 -3.65
CA VAL A 19 -4.11 -6.90 -3.68
C VAL A 19 -4.57 -7.75 -4.86
N THR A 20 -5.72 -8.39 -4.72
CA THR A 20 -6.39 -9.10 -5.81
C THR A 20 -7.53 -8.25 -6.36
N VAL A 21 -7.53 -8.05 -7.68
CA VAL A 21 -8.62 -7.39 -8.43
C VAL A 21 -8.94 -8.27 -9.61
N GLU A 22 -10.21 -8.66 -9.78
CA GLU A 22 -10.68 -9.53 -10.87
C GLU A 22 -9.82 -10.80 -11.04
N PHE A 23 -9.50 -11.45 -9.92
CA PHE A 23 -8.66 -12.66 -9.86
C PHE A 23 -7.19 -12.48 -10.25
N GLN A 24 -6.78 -11.28 -10.65
CA GLN A 24 -5.38 -10.95 -10.91
C GLN A 24 -4.73 -10.33 -9.66
N GLN A 25 -3.51 -10.77 -9.34
CA GLN A 25 -2.72 -10.20 -8.26
C GLN A 25 -1.90 -9.01 -8.77
N TYR A 26 -1.92 -7.94 -7.99
CA TYR A 26 -1.19 -6.70 -8.27
C TYR A 26 -0.27 -6.36 -7.09
N GLN A 27 0.99 -6.09 -7.42
CA GLN A 27 1.98 -5.66 -6.44
C GLN A 27 1.90 -4.15 -6.27
N CYS A 28 1.78 -3.70 -5.03
CA CYS A 28 1.65 -2.30 -4.67
C CYS A 28 2.72 -1.90 -3.66
N LEU A 29 3.11 -0.63 -3.68
CA LEU A 29 4.03 -0.01 -2.74
C LEU A 29 3.35 1.23 -2.15
N VAL A 30 3.19 1.29 -0.84
CA VAL A 30 2.87 2.55 -0.15
C VAL A 30 4.15 3.16 0.40
N PRO A 31 4.55 4.37 -0.03
CA PRO A 31 5.78 5.00 0.43
C PRO A 31 5.76 5.32 1.93
N ALA A 32 6.94 5.33 2.56
CA ALA A 32 7.10 5.74 3.96
C ALA A 32 6.58 7.18 4.22
N THR A 33 6.77 8.09 3.25
CA THR A 33 6.23 9.45 3.30
C THR A 33 4.71 9.45 3.34
N THR A 34 4.06 8.62 2.52
CA THR A 34 2.60 8.49 2.52
C THR A 34 2.06 7.89 3.81
N LEU A 35 2.77 6.92 4.43
CA LEU A 35 2.40 6.40 5.76
C LEU A 35 2.56 7.46 6.86
N SER A 36 3.59 8.30 6.75
CA SER A 36 3.79 9.44 7.67
C SER A 36 2.66 10.46 7.54
N ASP A 37 2.28 10.80 6.30
CA ASP A 37 1.16 11.71 6.01
C ASP A 37 -0.17 11.15 6.55
N LEU A 38 -0.45 9.86 6.31
CA LEU A 38 -1.68 9.20 6.76
C LEU A 38 -1.82 9.11 8.28
N SER A 39 -0.70 8.87 8.98
CA SER A 39 -0.67 8.81 10.44
C SER A 39 -0.55 10.18 11.10
N HIS A 40 -0.40 11.25 10.30
CA HIS A 40 -0.05 12.59 10.77
C HIS A 40 1.21 12.61 11.67
N SER A 41 2.11 11.64 11.48
CA SER A 41 3.33 11.51 12.26
C SER A 41 4.50 12.20 11.57
N LYS A 42 5.30 12.92 12.35
CA LYS A 42 6.60 13.46 11.93
C LYS A 42 7.78 12.68 12.52
N ASP A 43 7.51 11.53 13.16
CA ASP A 43 8.55 10.72 13.80
C ASP A 43 9.39 9.99 12.74
N PRO A 44 10.70 10.24 12.65
CA PRO A 44 11.59 9.50 11.75
C PRO A 44 11.71 8.01 12.12
N LYS A 45 11.29 7.62 13.33
CA LYS A 45 11.25 6.23 13.82
C LYS A 45 9.85 5.60 13.75
N LEU A 46 8.94 6.20 12.98
CA LEU A 46 7.58 5.67 12.78
C LEU A 46 7.62 4.17 12.44
N ASP A 47 6.87 3.36 13.19
CA ASP A 47 6.64 1.96 12.84
C ASP A 47 5.78 1.88 11.58
N LEU A 48 6.43 1.77 10.43
CA LEU A 48 5.77 1.74 9.12
C LEU A 48 4.89 0.50 8.96
N LEU A 49 5.27 -0.64 9.54
CA LEU A 49 4.48 -1.87 9.42
C LEU A 49 3.25 -1.81 10.32
N GLY A 50 3.40 -1.33 11.55
CA GLY A 50 2.28 -1.05 12.45
C GLY A 50 1.32 -0.01 11.87
N THR A 51 1.86 1.07 11.29
CA THR A 51 1.07 2.11 10.61
C THR A 51 0.32 1.53 9.42
N TYR A 52 0.98 0.75 8.56
CA TYR A 52 0.31 0.07 7.45
C TYR A 52 -0.85 -0.79 7.95
N ARG A 53 -0.65 -1.60 9.00
CA ARG A 53 -1.70 -2.46 9.57
C ARG A 53 -2.89 -1.64 10.08
N ALA A 54 -2.63 -0.51 10.74
CA ALA A 54 -3.68 0.39 11.22
C ALA A 54 -4.51 1.02 10.08
N PHE A 55 -3.88 1.28 8.92
CA PHE A 55 -4.53 1.90 7.76
C PHE A 55 -4.79 0.91 6.59
N GLN A 56 -4.67 -0.40 6.83
CA GLN A 56 -4.59 -1.41 5.78
C GLN A 56 -5.81 -1.37 4.85
N THR A 57 -7.01 -1.35 5.41
CA THR A 57 -8.27 -1.29 4.63
C THR A 57 -8.33 -0.04 3.74
N LYS A 58 -7.86 1.12 4.23
CA LYS A 58 -7.85 2.37 3.47
C LYS A 58 -6.85 2.29 2.31
N ILE A 59 -5.64 1.82 2.59
CA ILE A 59 -4.55 1.70 1.61
C ILE A 59 -4.92 0.69 0.51
N GLU A 60 -5.41 -0.50 0.88
CA GLU A 60 -5.85 -1.50 -0.09
C GLU A 60 -7.07 -1.04 -0.89
N GLY A 61 -8.00 -0.33 -0.26
CA GLY A 61 -9.16 0.25 -0.96
C GLY A 61 -8.77 1.28 -2.01
N VAL A 62 -7.75 2.12 -1.73
CA VAL A 62 -7.17 3.02 -2.73
C VAL A 62 -6.50 2.21 -3.85
N ALA A 63 -5.65 1.23 -3.52
CA ALA A 63 -4.96 0.42 -4.51
C ALA A 63 -5.94 -0.25 -5.49
N ARG A 64 -7.01 -0.88 -4.98
CA ARG A 64 -8.05 -1.50 -5.81
C ARG A 64 -8.75 -0.48 -6.72
N ARG A 65 -9.10 0.71 -6.20
CA ARG A 65 -9.70 1.78 -7.01
C ARG A 65 -8.79 2.24 -8.15
N LEU A 66 -7.49 2.42 -7.88
CA LEU A 66 -6.53 2.83 -8.90
C LEU A 66 -6.37 1.75 -9.99
N ILE A 67 -6.27 0.48 -9.60
CA ILE A 67 -6.20 -0.65 -10.53
C ILE A 67 -7.46 -0.72 -11.39
N SER A 68 -8.66 -0.61 -10.79
CA SER A 68 -9.93 -0.57 -11.52
C SER A 68 -10.06 0.64 -12.45
N ALA A 69 -9.37 1.75 -12.14
CA ALA A 69 -9.28 2.92 -13.01
C ALA A 69 -8.22 2.78 -14.14
N GLY A 70 -7.59 1.62 -14.27
CA GLY A 70 -6.56 1.34 -15.28
C GLY A 70 -5.17 1.90 -14.94
N ILE A 71 -4.98 2.44 -13.72
CA ILE A 71 -3.67 2.90 -13.28
C ILE A 71 -2.85 1.67 -12.86
N VAL A 72 -1.85 1.36 -13.66
CA VAL A 72 -0.98 0.20 -13.47
C VAL A 72 0.47 0.63 -13.21
N GLY A 73 1.15 -0.13 -12.36
CA GLY A 73 2.58 0.03 -12.07
C GLY A 73 3.18 -1.29 -11.60
N LYS A 74 4.51 -1.41 -11.66
CA LYS A 74 5.25 -2.61 -11.21
C LYS A 74 6.41 -2.20 -10.29
N PRO A 75 6.17 -1.96 -8.99
CA PRO A 75 4.87 -1.99 -8.29
C PRO A 75 4.03 -0.73 -8.55
N LEU A 76 2.72 -0.81 -8.34
CA LEU A 76 1.84 0.36 -8.31
C LEU A 76 2.14 1.19 -7.04
N VAL A 77 2.55 2.45 -7.22
CA VAL A 77 2.91 3.33 -6.09
C VAL A 77 1.68 4.11 -5.62
N ILE A 78 1.34 3.94 -4.34
CA ILE A 78 0.19 4.59 -3.69
C ILE A 78 0.66 5.84 -2.95
N GLY A 79 0.72 6.97 -3.65
CA GLY A 79 1.09 8.27 -3.07
C GLY A 79 -0.01 8.92 -2.22
N SER A 80 0.36 9.91 -1.41
CA SER A 80 -0.57 10.61 -0.49
C SER A 80 -1.72 11.33 -1.18
N GLY A 81 -1.52 11.78 -2.43
CA GLY A 81 -2.56 12.42 -3.24
C GLY A 81 -3.79 11.55 -3.52
N TYR A 82 -3.71 10.23 -3.35
CA TYR A 82 -4.83 9.31 -3.59
C TYR A 82 -5.75 9.10 -2.37
N PHE A 83 -5.45 9.75 -1.24
CA PHE A 83 -6.18 9.58 0.03
C PHE A 83 -7.08 10.78 0.39
N GLN A 84 -7.27 11.71 -0.55
CA GLN A 84 -8.20 12.85 -0.42
C GLN A 84 -9.66 12.42 -0.40
#